data_AF-A0A9X1R020-F1
#
_entry.id   AF-A0A9X1R020-F1
#
_cell.length_a   1.000
_cell.length_b   1.000
_cell.length_c   1.000
_cell.angle_alpha   90.00
_cell.angle_beta   90.00
_cell.angle_gamma   90.00
#
_symmetry.space_group_name_H-M   'P 1'
#
loop_
_entity.id
_entity.type
_entity.pdbx_description
1 polymer ?
#
loop_
_entity_poly.entity_id
_entity_poly.type
_entity_poly.pdbx_seq_one_letter_code
_entity_poly.pdbx_strand_id
1 'polypeptide(L)'
;MDNDAISYHEKAIAKKHKPIKIDLEKFPRQWISLKKLNNEFVIYEPCDGNTTAFEINESSVLFFYQLEPDADLISELRKITENEIELELRTVPQKTETEKTELTIKPTEFENVYLLTYSFGEWYVTPKEKVSEFDIVVNHCPTMKRMEFNGFDKE
;
A
#
# COMPACT_ATOMS: atom_id res chain seq x y z
N MET A 1 -10.25 0.97 -16.21
CA MET A 1 -9.07 0.09 -16.34
C MET A 1 -8.61 -0.35 -14.97
N ASP A 2 -8.26 0.54 -14.03
CA ASP A 2 -7.79 0.12 -12.69
C ASP A 2 -8.83 -0.68 -11.89
N ASN A 3 -10.10 -0.28 -11.98
CA ASN A 3 -11.20 -1.01 -11.36
C ASN A 3 -11.39 -2.43 -11.91
N ASP A 4 -10.95 -2.71 -13.14
CA ASP A 4 -11.12 -4.01 -13.78
C ASP A 4 -10.13 -5.04 -13.20
N ALA A 5 -8.89 -4.63 -12.94
CA ALA A 5 -7.86 -5.47 -12.31
C ALA A 5 -8.22 -5.77 -10.84
N ILE A 6 -8.56 -4.74 -10.07
CA ILE A 6 -9.02 -4.88 -8.67
C ILE A 6 -10.22 -5.85 -8.62
N SER A 7 -11.25 -5.60 -9.44
CA SER A 7 -12.44 -6.46 -9.45
C SER A 7 -12.12 -7.89 -9.88
N TYR A 8 -11.15 -8.09 -10.79
CA TYR A 8 -10.69 -9.41 -11.19
C TYR A 8 -10.10 -10.16 -9.99
N HIS A 9 -9.18 -9.54 -9.25
CA HIS A 9 -8.54 -10.14 -8.09
C HIS A 9 -9.55 -10.48 -6.98
N GLU A 10 -10.39 -9.50 -6.60
CA GLU A 10 -11.43 -9.73 -5.60
C GLU A 10 -12.36 -10.88 -5.99
N LYS A 11 -12.82 -10.94 -7.24
CA LYS A 11 -13.68 -12.04 -7.73
C LYS A 11 -12.94 -13.37 -7.77
N ALA A 12 -11.66 -13.38 -8.12
CA ALA A 12 -10.87 -14.60 -8.16
C ALA A 12 -10.73 -15.22 -6.76
N ILE A 13 -10.41 -14.39 -5.76
CA ILE A 13 -10.27 -14.80 -4.36
C ILE A 13 -11.65 -15.19 -3.78
N ALA A 14 -12.69 -14.40 -4.08
CA ALA A 14 -14.05 -14.61 -3.58
C ALA A 14 -14.68 -15.95 -4.01
N LYS A 15 -14.19 -16.57 -5.09
CA LYS A 15 -14.63 -17.92 -5.52
C LYS A 15 -14.35 -19.00 -4.48
N LYS A 16 -13.29 -18.85 -3.70
CA LYS A 16 -12.85 -19.82 -2.69
C LYS A 16 -13.00 -19.31 -1.26
N HIS A 17 -12.92 -18.00 -1.06
CA HIS A 17 -12.90 -17.38 0.25
C HIS A 17 -14.00 -16.33 0.37
N LYS A 18 -14.88 -16.49 1.35
CA LYS A 18 -15.92 -15.50 1.60
C LYS A 18 -15.29 -14.26 2.26
N PRO A 19 -15.46 -13.05 1.70
CA PRO A 19 -14.97 -11.84 2.36
C PRO A 19 -15.68 -11.63 3.69
N ILE A 20 -14.92 -11.23 4.71
CA ILE A 20 -15.49 -10.65 5.92
C ILE A 20 -15.52 -9.13 5.81
N LYS A 21 -16.38 -8.50 6.60
CA LYS A 21 -16.38 -7.05 6.76
C LYS A 21 -15.81 -6.69 8.12
N ILE A 22 -14.97 -5.67 8.14
CA ILE A 22 -14.35 -5.12 9.35
C ILE A 22 -14.73 -3.64 9.48
N ASP A 23 -14.78 -3.17 10.72
CA ASP A 23 -14.84 -1.73 11.02
C ASP A 23 -13.41 -1.23 11.23
N LEU A 24 -13.05 -0.16 10.53
CA LEU A 24 -11.75 0.48 10.68
C LEU A 24 -11.75 1.53 11.79
N GLU A 25 -12.89 1.78 12.43
CA GLU A 25 -13.05 2.78 13.48
C GLU A 25 -12.53 4.15 13.00
N LYS A 26 -11.43 4.63 13.60
CA LYS A 26 -10.74 5.88 13.23
C LYS A 26 -9.43 5.65 12.47
N PHE A 27 -9.04 4.40 12.23
CA PHE A 27 -7.79 4.08 11.55
C PHE A 27 -7.83 4.61 10.11
N PRO A 28 -6.76 5.28 9.62
CA PRO A 28 -6.75 5.83 8.28
C PRO A 28 -6.96 4.76 7.20
N ARG A 29 -7.77 5.10 6.20
CA ARG A 29 -8.10 4.19 5.09
C ARG A 29 -7.11 4.27 3.94
N GLN A 30 -6.61 5.47 3.67
CA GLN A 30 -5.79 5.76 2.50
C GLN A 30 -4.36 6.09 2.94
N TRP A 31 -3.41 5.40 2.34
CA TRP A 31 -1.99 5.48 2.67
C TRP A 31 -1.19 5.70 1.39
N ILE A 32 -0.16 6.53 1.47
CA ILE A 32 0.79 6.73 0.36
C ILE A 32 2.19 6.34 0.81
N SER A 33 2.94 5.72 -0.10
CA SER A 33 4.32 5.36 0.17
C SER A 33 5.25 6.57 0.20
N LEU A 34 6.24 6.49 1.08
CA LEU A 34 7.34 7.42 1.24
C LEU A 34 8.63 6.74 0.78
N LYS A 35 9.58 7.57 0.35
CA LYS A 35 10.96 7.19 0.07
C LYS A 35 11.89 7.93 0.99
N LYS A 36 12.98 7.28 1.41
CA LYS A 36 14.02 7.94 2.19
C LYS A 36 15.06 8.54 1.23
N LEU A 37 15.34 9.83 1.38
CA LEU A 37 16.33 10.58 0.61
C LEU A 37 17.10 11.50 1.54
N ASN A 38 18.42 11.35 1.63
CA ASN A 38 19.28 12.18 2.49
C ASN A 38 18.80 12.24 3.96
N ASN A 39 18.35 11.11 4.52
CA ASN A 39 17.74 11.01 5.85
C ASN A 39 16.38 11.69 6.07
N GLU A 40 15.77 12.22 5.02
CA GLU A 40 14.40 12.75 5.06
C GLU A 40 13.43 11.81 4.34
N PHE A 41 12.15 11.91 4.67
CA PHE A 41 11.08 11.20 3.96
C PHE A 41 10.44 12.13 2.94
N VAL A 42 10.30 11.62 1.71
CA VAL A 42 9.68 12.35 0.60
C VAL A 42 8.66 11.48 -0.09
N ILE A 43 7.69 12.11 -0.73
CA ILE A 43 6.79 11.44 -1.67
C ILE A 43 7.46 11.45 -3.03
N TYR A 44 7.58 10.28 -3.66
CA TYR A 44 8.15 10.18 -4.99
C TYR A 44 7.04 10.06 -6.04
N GLU A 45 6.96 11.04 -6.94
CA GLU A 45 6.11 10.99 -8.13
C GLU A 45 6.95 10.44 -9.31
N PRO A 46 6.70 9.19 -9.74
CA PRO A 46 7.49 8.56 -10.80
C PRO A 46 7.19 9.19 -12.15
N CYS A 47 8.06 8.91 -13.12
CA CYS A 47 7.89 9.33 -14.50
C CYS A 47 6.69 8.66 -15.17
N ASP A 48 6.48 7.39 -14.85
CA ASP A 48 5.45 6.54 -15.44
C ASP A 48 4.63 5.89 -14.33
N GLY A 49 3.32 5.82 -14.53
CA GLY A 49 2.40 5.23 -13.57
C GLY A 49 2.19 6.09 -12.32
N ASN A 50 2.06 5.43 -11.16
CA ASN A 50 1.61 6.04 -9.91
C ASN A 50 2.66 6.00 -8.80
N THR A 51 2.64 6.98 -7.89
CA THR A 51 3.22 6.77 -6.55
C THR A 51 2.51 5.61 -5.88
N THR A 52 3.27 4.66 -5.32
CA THR A 52 2.65 3.50 -4.67
C THR A 52 1.77 3.96 -3.50
N ALA A 53 0.53 3.47 -3.47
CA ALA A 53 -0.47 3.79 -2.46
C ALA A 53 -1.26 2.55 -2.06
N PHE A 54 -1.91 2.61 -0.91
CA PHE A 54 -2.70 1.52 -0.35
C PHE A 54 -4.04 2.06 0.15
N GLU A 55 -5.09 1.28 -0.04
CA GLU A 55 -6.41 1.59 0.50
C GLU A 55 -6.96 0.37 1.25
N ILE A 56 -7.35 0.57 2.51
CA ILE A 56 -8.01 -0.44 3.32
C ILE A 56 -9.50 -0.11 3.34
N ASN A 57 -10.29 -0.99 2.74
CA ASN A 57 -11.74 -0.94 2.73
C ASN A 57 -12.32 -1.93 3.72
N GLU A 58 -13.65 -1.99 3.82
CA GLU A 58 -14.32 -2.86 4.81
C GLU A 58 -13.98 -4.35 4.63
N SER A 59 -13.65 -4.78 3.42
CA SER A 59 -13.47 -6.21 3.12
C SER A 59 -12.22 -6.55 2.31
N SER A 60 -11.44 -5.55 1.92
CA SER A 60 -10.27 -5.73 1.05
C SER A 60 -9.19 -4.70 1.35
N VAL A 61 -7.97 -5.08 0.99
CA VAL A 61 -6.84 -4.15 0.88
C VAL A 61 -6.53 -4.01 -0.60
N LEU A 62 -6.50 -2.78 -1.07
CA LEU A 62 -6.18 -2.40 -2.43
C LEU A 62 -4.74 -1.88 -2.47
N PHE A 63 -3.97 -2.39 -3.42
CA PHE A 63 -2.59 -2.02 -3.65
C PHE A 63 -2.53 -1.29 -4.98
N PHE A 64 -2.16 -0.01 -4.97
CA PHE A 64 -1.93 0.77 -6.18
C PHE A 64 -0.43 0.88 -6.38
N TYR A 65 0.17 -0.17 -6.98
CA TYR A 65 1.59 -0.11 -7.36
C TYR A 65 1.82 0.87 -8.51
N GLN A 66 3.08 1.07 -8.87
CA GLN A 66 3.44 2.02 -9.92
C GLN A 66 2.72 1.71 -11.25
N LEU A 67 2.67 0.46 -11.67
CA LEU A 67 2.14 0.10 -13.00
C LEU A 67 0.75 -0.51 -12.97
N GLU A 68 0.50 -1.44 -12.05
CA GLU A 68 -0.76 -2.19 -12.02
C GLU A 68 -1.29 -2.30 -10.60
N PRO A 69 -2.60 -2.08 -10.39
CA PRO A 69 -3.21 -2.27 -9.10
C PRO A 69 -3.54 -3.74 -8.84
N ASP A 70 -3.73 -4.06 -7.57
CA ASP A 70 -3.94 -5.40 -7.06
C ASP A 70 -4.87 -5.33 -5.82
N ALA A 71 -5.47 -6.45 -5.44
CA ALA A 71 -6.38 -6.51 -4.31
C ALA A 71 -6.32 -7.86 -3.60
N ASP A 72 -6.33 -7.82 -2.27
CA ASP A 72 -6.51 -8.99 -1.42
C ASP A 72 -7.75 -8.83 -0.55
N LEU A 73 -8.40 -9.93 -0.19
CA LEU A 73 -9.58 -9.91 0.67
C LEU A 73 -9.19 -10.07 2.15
N ILE A 74 -9.84 -9.34 3.03
CA ILE A 74 -9.63 -9.46 4.47
C ILE A 74 -10.24 -10.79 4.95
N SER A 75 -9.42 -11.60 5.62
CA SER A 75 -9.77 -12.89 6.23
C SER A 75 -10.05 -12.72 7.72
N GLU A 76 -9.24 -11.90 8.40
CA GLU A 76 -9.29 -11.68 9.84
C GLU A 76 -8.69 -10.31 10.19
N LEU A 77 -9.35 -9.56 11.08
CA LEU A 77 -8.77 -8.41 11.75
C LEU A 77 -8.18 -8.88 13.08
N ARG A 78 -6.84 -8.95 13.17
CA ARG A 78 -6.15 -9.44 14.37
C ARG A 78 -5.95 -8.34 15.40
N LYS A 79 -5.71 -7.11 14.95
CA LYS A 79 -5.48 -5.94 15.81
C LYS A 79 -5.88 -4.66 15.09
N ILE A 80 -6.48 -3.73 15.83
CA ILE A 80 -6.69 -2.34 15.40
C ILE A 80 -6.54 -1.39 16.58
N THR A 81 -5.89 -0.26 16.32
CA THR A 81 -5.85 0.92 17.18
C THR A 81 -5.91 2.15 16.29
N GLU A 82 -5.84 3.36 16.85
CA GLU A 82 -5.79 4.59 16.04
C GLU A 82 -4.57 4.66 15.12
N ASN A 83 -3.46 3.98 15.47
CA ASN A 83 -2.15 4.11 14.79
C ASN A 83 -1.56 2.79 14.29
N GLU A 84 -2.23 1.66 14.50
CA GLU A 84 -1.72 0.34 14.12
C GLU A 84 -2.86 -0.60 13.69
N ILE A 85 -2.59 -1.40 12.67
CA ILE A 85 -3.48 -2.47 12.21
C ILE A 85 -2.69 -3.74 11.88
N GLU A 86 -3.29 -4.90 12.16
CA GLU A 86 -2.79 -6.21 11.73
C GLU A 86 -3.93 -7.02 11.11
N LEU A 87 -3.73 -7.48 9.88
CA LEU A 87 -4.72 -8.19 9.08
C LEU A 87 -4.17 -9.54 8.60
N GLU A 88 -4.98 -10.58 8.67
CA GLU A 88 -4.82 -11.75 7.80
C GLU A 88 -5.60 -11.50 6.51
N LEU A 89 -4.97 -11.73 5.37
CA LEU A 89 -5.57 -11.56 4.05
C LEU A 89 -5.61 -12.88 3.28
N ARG A 90 -6.55 -12.96 2.35
CA ARG A 90 -6.62 -13.98 1.30
C ARG A 90 -6.19 -13.38 -0.02
N THR A 91 -5.35 -14.11 -0.72
CA THR A 91 -4.77 -13.70 -1.98
C THR A 91 -4.87 -14.78 -3.05
N VAL A 92 -4.37 -14.50 -4.24
CA VAL A 92 -4.37 -15.42 -5.38
C VAL A 92 -3.19 -16.40 -5.30
N PRO A 93 -3.33 -17.63 -5.84
CA PRO A 93 -2.31 -18.67 -5.71
C PRO A 93 -1.01 -18.35 -6.46
N GLN A 94 -1.04 -17.38 -7.39
CA GLN A 94 0.14 -16.86 -8.06
C GLN A 94 1.11 -16.14 -7.11
N LYS A 95 0.63 -15.63 -5.96
CA LYS A 95 1.48 -14.98 -4.97
C LYS A 95 2.00 -15.95 -3.90
N THR A 96 1.15 -16.86 -3.41
CA THR A 96 1.50 -17.83 -2.36
C THR A 96 0.62 -19.08 -2.46
N GLU A 97 1.23 -20.26 -2.32
CA GLU A 97 0.55 -21.55 -2.40
C GLU A 97 -0.57 -21.70 -1.37
N THR A 98 -0.41 -21.07 -0.20
CA THR A 98 -1.40 -21.14 0.89
C THR A 98 -2.59 -20.20 0.70
N GLU A 99 -2.54 -19.32 -0.31
CA GLU A 99 -3.52 -18.25 -0.54
C GLU A 99 -3.75 -17.36 0.71
N LYS A 100 -2.78 -17.35 1.63
CA LYS A 100 -2.77 -16.57 2.88
C LYS A 100 -1.56 -15.65 2.93
N THR A 101 -1.78 -14.45 3.42
CA THR A 101 -0.72 -13.46 3.65
C THR A 101 -1.14 -12.55 4.81
N GLU A 102 -0.21 -11.76 5.30
CA GLU A 102 -0.40 -10.87 6.44
C GLU A 102 0.02 -9.47 6.05
N LEU A 103 -0.72 -8.48 6.55
CA LEU A 103 -0.39 -7.07 6.39
C LEU A 103 -0.43 -6.39 7.75
N THR A 104 0.59 -5.61 8.05
CA THR A 104 0.64 -4.77 9.24
C THR A 104 1.00 -3.35 8.87
N ILE A 105 0.45 -2.37 9.57
CA ILE A 105 0.92 -0.97 9.54
C ILE A 105 1.19 -0.59 10.98
N LYS A 106 2.43 -0.18 11.28
CA LYS A 106 2.88 0.16 12.64
C LYS A 106 3.57 1.51 12.68
N PRO A 107 3.45 2.30 13.76
CA PRO A 107 4.17 3.56 13.88
C PRO A 107 5.68 3.33 13.92
N THR A 108 6.43 4.27 13.35
CA THR A 108 7.90 4.30 13.48
C THR A 108 8.31 5.32 14.53
N GLU A 109 9.62 5.55 14.69
CA GLU A 109 10.13 6.64 15.53
C GLU A 109 9.92 8.04 14.92
N PHE A 110 9.59 8.12 13.63
CA PHE A 110 9.38 9.38 12.91
C PHE A 110 7.90 9.78 12.90
N GLU A 111 7.64 11.06 13.14
CA GLU A 111 6.27 11.60 13.18
C GLU A 111 5.55 11.41 11.84
N ASN A 112 4.31 10.92 11.88
CA ASN A 112 3.46 10.64 10.72
C ASN A 112 4.05 9.68 9.68
N VAL A 113 5.09 8.91 10.05
CA VAL A 113 5.66 7.84 9.25
C VAL A 113 5.42 6.49 9.91
N TYR A 114 4.87 5.58 9.13
CA TYR A 114 4.52 4.23 9.53
C TYR A 114 5.24 3.22 8.65
N LEU A 115 5.48 2.03 9.16
CA LEU A 115 5.98 0.90 8.39
C LEU A 115 4.80 0.00 8.03
N LEU A 116 4.52 -0.12 6.74
CA LEU A 116 3.65 -1.14 6.18
C LEU A 116 4.50 -2.35 5.83
N THR A 117 4.27 -3.47 6.50
CA THR A 117 4.88 -4.77 6.17
C THR A 117 3.81 -5.68 5.60
N TYR A 118 4.09 -6.27 4.45
CA TYR A 118 3.26 -7.24 3.75
C TYR A 118 4.16 -8.36 3.22
N SER A 119 3.65 -9.56 3.00
CA SER A 119 4.51 -10.71 2.64
C SER A 119 5.32 -10.52 1.34
N PHE A 120 4.96 -9.56 0.49
CA PHE A 120 5.63 -9.27 -0.78
C PHE A 120 6.36 -7.92 -0.81
N GLY A 121 6.47 -7.22 0.32
CA GLY A 121 7.26 -6.00 0.40
C GLY A 121 7.04 -5.21 1.69
N GLU A 122 7.90 -4.21 1.87
CA GLU A 122 7.83 -3.27 2.98
C GLU A 122 7.91 -1.84 2.45
N TRP A 123 7.12 -0.95 3.05
CA TRP A 123 7.04 0.45 2.65
C TRP A 123 6.92 1.34 3.87
N TYR A 124 7.72 2.41 3.89
CA TYR A 124 7.34 3.56 4.70
C TYR A 124 6.11 4.19 4.08
N VAL A 125 5.11 4.51 4.91
CA VAL A 125 3.84 5.08 4.46
C VAL A 125 3.39 6.20 5.41
N THR A 126 2.56 7.09 4.88
CA THR A 126 1.85 8.09 5.68
C THR A 126 0.37 8.11 5.31
N PRO A 127 -0.53 8.44 6.25
CA PRO A 127 -1.94 8.68 5.92
C PRO A 127 -2.06 9.78 4.87
N LYS A 128 -3.00 9.63 3.94
CA LYS A 128 -3.16 10.58 2.82
C LYS A 128 -3.43 12.02 3.29
N GLU A 129 -4.13 12.19 4.40
CA GLU A 129 -4.39 13.48 5.03
C GLU A 129 -3.15 14.18 5.57
N LYS A 130 -2.02 13.46 5.70
CA LYS A 130 -0.72 13.97 6.15
C LYS A 130 0.27 14.26 5.02
N VAL A 131 -0.12 14.03 3.77
CA VAL A 131 0.72 14.26 2.58
C VAL A 131 1.34 15.66 2.53
N SER A 132 0.61 16.69 2.98
CA SER A 132 1.10 18.07 2.97
C SER A 132 2.31 18.34 3.88
N GLU A 133 2.66 17.39 4.75
CA GLU A 133 3.81 17.48 5.65
C GLU A 133 5.11 16.97 5.01
N PHE A 134 5.04 16.39 3.80
CA PHE A 134 6.19 15.80 3.10
C PHE A 134 6.45 16.53 1.78
N ASP A 135 7.74 16.73 1.48
CA ASP A 135 8.15 17.23 0.16
C ASP A 135 7.91 16.18 -0.93
N ILE A 136 7.66 16.65 -2.15
CA ILE A 136 7.45 15.81 -3.32
C ILE A 136 8.66 15.90 -4.24
N VAL A 137 9.25 14.75 -4.57
CA VAL A 137 10.29 14.61 -5.61
C VAL A 137 9.63 14.08 -6.87
N VAL A 138 9.64 14.89 -7.93
CA VAL A 138 8.99 14.56 -9.20
C VAL A 138 10.02 14.15 -10.25
N ASN A 139 9.85 12.97 -10.83
CA ASN A 139 10.63 12.55 -12.00
C ASN A 139 9.94 12.97 -13.29
N HIS A 140 10.16 14.22 -13.71
CA HIS A 140 9.48 14.78 -14.87
C HIS A 140 9.78 14.04 -16.19
N CYS A 141 8.71 13.64 -16.90
CA CYS A 141 8.76 13.01 -18.21
C CYS A 141 8.00 13.79 -19.30
N PRO A 142 8.56 14.93 -19.76
CA PRO A 142 7.83 15.85 -20.64
C PRO A 142 7.64 15.35 -22.07
N THR A 143 8.53 14.50 -22.58
CA THR A 143 8.51 14.07 -24.00
C THR A 143 8.73 12.58 -24.22
N MET A 144 9.51 11.93 -23.36
CA MET A 144 9.76 10.49 -23.39
C MET A 144 9.97 9.96 -21.97
N LYS A 145 9.68 8.66 -21.79
CA LYS A 145 9.97 7.95 -20.55
C LYS A 145 11.45 8.08 -20.18
N ARG A 146 11.71 8.46 -18.93
CA ARG A 146 13.04 8.52 -18.31
C ARG A 146 13.17 7.37 -17.32
N MET A 147 14.43 7.04 -17.03
CA MET A 147 14.71 6.09 -15.95
C MET A 147 14.24 6.68 -14.62
N GLU A 148 13.69 5.82 -13.76
CA GLU A 148 13.30 6.21 -12.41
C GLU A 148 14.52 6.52 -11.55
N PHE A 149 14.36 7.43 -10.60
CA PHE A 149 15.42 7.75 -9.65
C PHE A 149 15.69 6.55 -8.73
N ASN A 150 16.96 6.13 -8.67
CA ASN A 150 17.41 4.96 -7.89
C ASN A 150 18.39 5.34 -6.77
N GLY A 151 18.41 6.62 -6.38
CA GLY A 151 19.25 7.14 -5.30
C GLY A 151 18.60 7.13 -3.92
N PHE A 152 17.38 6.61 -3.80
CA PHE A 152 16.72 6.44 -2.50
C PHE A 152 17.48 5.47 -1.61
N ASP A 153 17.32 5.63 -0.30
CA ASP A 153 17.92 4.80 0.74
C ASP A 153 19.47 4.84 0.76
N LYS A 154 20.09 5.76 0.03
CA LYS A 154 21.53 6.06 0.11
C LYS A 154 21.77 7.10 1.20
N GLU A 155 22.78 6.83 2.03
CA GLU A 155 23.33 7.77 3.03
C GLU A 155 24.14 8.89 2.38
#